data_AF-A0A662WXF7-F1
#
_entry.id   AF-A0A662WXF7-F1
#
_cell.length_a   1.000
_cell.length_b   1.000
_cell.length_c   1.000
_cell.angle_alpha   90.00
_cell.angle_beta   90.00
_cell.angle_gamma   90.00
#
_symmetry.space_group_name_H-M   'P 1'
#
loop_
_entity.id
_entity.type
_entity.pdbx_description
1 polymer ?
#
loop_
_entity_poly.entity_id
_entity_poly.type
_entity_poly.pdbx_seq_one_letter_code
_entity_poly.pdbx_strand_id
1 'polypeptide(L)'
;MLAPYMLSALAGLLLASEASATCSTWSTRYQTNLEGVCVCNATQCDSVSNNYTSLTMGQVGVYTSSKAGDRFAYKVVSVDSTAVSSPTYSIDVSTQYQT
;
A
#
# COMPACT_ATOMS: atom_id res chain seq x y z
N MET A 1 24.12 -31.59 25.61
CA MET A 1 24.52 -30.28 25.05
C MET A 1 23.85 -30.09 23.68
N LEU A 2 22.60 -29.64 23.63
CA LEU A 2 21.88 -29.36 22.35
C LEU A 2 21.02 -28.08 22.43
N ALA A 3 21.13 -27.31 23.51
CA ALA A 3 20.27 -26.16 23.77
C ALA A 3 20.56 -24.86 22.97
N PRO A 4 21.78 -24.58 22.45
CA PRO A 4 22.03 -23.25 21.88
C PRO A 4 21.55 -23.09 20.43
N TYR A 5 21.29 -24.17 19.70
CA TYR A 5 20.92 -24.10 18.27
C TYR A 5 19.43 -23.86 18.00
N MET A 6 18.55 -24.10 18.98
CA MET A 6 17.10 -23.87 18.82
C MET A 6 16.70 -22.40 19.04
N LEU A 7 17.50 -21.61 19.75
CA LEU A 7 17.23 -20.18 19.99
C LEU A 7 17.56 -19.30 18.77
N SER A 8 18.55 -19.70 17.96
CA SER A 8 18.91 -18.99 16.74
C SER A 8 17.86 -19.10 15.63
N ALA A 9 17.07 -20.17 15.60
CA ALA A 9 16.04 -20.37 14.58
C ALA A 9 14.79 -19.49 14.84
N LEU A 10 14.45 -19.23 16.10
CA LEU A 10 13.31 -18.36 16.45
C LEU A 10 13.60 -16.87 16.20
N ALA A 11 14.85 -16.43 16.36
CA ALA A 11 15.24 -15.04 16.11
C ALA A 11 15.20 -14.66 14.63
N GLY A 12 15.42 -15.63 13.72
CA GLY A 12 15.36 -15.40 12.27
C GLY A 12 13.94 -15.16 11.74
N LEU A 13 12.91 -15.73 12.37
CA LEU A 13 11.51 -15.53 11.96
C LEU A 13 10.94 -14.16 12.37
N LEU A 14 11.54 -13.47 13.35
CA LEU A 14 11.06 -12.17 13.84
C LEU A 14 11.50 -10.98 12.97
N LEU A 15 12.44 -11.18 12.04
CA LEU A 15 13.03 -10.11 11.21
C LEU A 15 12.41 -10.02 9.80
N ALA A 16 11.45 -10.88 9.49
CA ALA A 16 10.69 -10.85 8.24
C ALA A 16 9.20 -10.56 8.50
N SER A 17 8.88 -9.68 9.44
CA SER A 17 7.63 -8.94 9.30
C SER A 17 7.91 -7.84 8.29
N GLU A 18 7.42 -7.98 7.06
CA GLU A 18 7.08 -6.79 6.30
C GLU A 18 6.19 -5.97 7.23
N ALA A 19 6.74 -4.91 7.79
CA ALA A 19 5.98 -4.00 8.60
C ALA A 19 4.99 -3.34 7.65
N SER A 20 3.84 -3.97 7.43
CA SER A 20 2.63 -3.26 7.08
C SER A 20 2.27 -2.45 8.34
N ALA A 21 3.06 -1.42 8.60
CA ALA A 21 2.80 -0.50 9.68
C ALA A 21 1.55 0.26 9.24
N THR A 22 0.41 -0.18 9.77
CA THR A 22 -0.85 0.51 9.60
C THR A 22 -0.64 1.96 10.05
N CYS A 23 -1.03 2.91 9.18
CA CYS A 23 -0.88 4.33 9.44
C CYS A 23 -1.41 4.71 10.82
N SER A 24 -0.54 5.28 11.66
CA SER A 24 -0.92 5.85 12.96
C SER A 24 -1.23 7.34 12.80
N THR A 25 -2.28 7.84 13.43
CA THR A 25 -2.59 9.28 13.48
C THR A 25 -2.09 9.94 14.78
N TRP A 26 -1.60 9.14 15.73
CA TRP A 26 -1.19 9.62 17.05
C TRP A 26 0.12 10.40 17.00
N SER A 27 0.12 11.61 17.58
CA SER A 27 1.32 12.41 17.76
C SER A 27 1.74 12.45 19.22
N THR A 28 2.90 11.87 19.55
CA THR A 28 3.51 12.00 20.89
C THR A 28 3.86 13.45 21.23
N ARG A 29 4.16 14.28 20.22
CA ARG A 29 4.51 15.70 20.41
C ARG A 29 3.31 16.51 20.89
N TYR A 30 2.15 16.31 20.27
CA TYR A 30 0.93 17.06 20.59
C TYR A 30 -0.01 16.33 21.54
N GLN A 31 0.31 15.08 21.89
CA GLN A 31 -0.50 14.21 22.74
C GLN A 31 -1.95 14.09 22.25
N THR A 32 -2.13 14.00 20.92
CA THR A 32 -3.44 13.91 20.27
C THR A 32 -3.36 13.16 18.94
N ASN A 33 -4.51 12.74 18.43
CA ASN A 33 -4.64 12.24 17.08
C ASN A 33 -4.74 13.41 16.10
N LEU A 34 -3.92 13.40 15.07
CA LEU A 34 -3.92 14.41 14.03
C LEU A 34 -4.80 13.95 12.86
N GLU A 35 -5.75 14.78 12.46
CA GLU A 35 -6.58 14.50 11.29
C GLU A 35 -5.77 14.62 10.00
N GLY A 36 -6.03 13.72 9.06
CA GLY A 36 -5.50 13.87 7.70
C GLY A 36 -4.03 13.48 7.52
N VAL A 37 -3.32 13.02 8.56
CA VAL A 37 -1.89 12.64 8.47
C VAL A 37 -1.62 11.20 8.92
N CYS A 38 -0.54 10.63 8.40
CA CYS A 38 0.12 9.44 8.96
C CYS A 38 1.38 9.91 9.68
N VAL A 39 1.48 9.60 10.98
CA VAL A 39 2.57 10.01 11.84
C VAL A 39 3.61 8.90 11.87
N CYS A 40 4.78 9.22 11.34
CA CYS A 40 5.95 8.36 11.41
C CYS A 40 6.80 8.64 12.65
N ASN A 41 7.44 7.59 13.16
CA ASN A 41 8.38 7.64 14.27
C ASN A 41 9.60 6.76 13.98
N ALA A 42 10.52 6.62 14.94
CA ALA A 42 11.77 5.89 14.78
C ALA A 42 11.61 4.42 14.38
N THR A 43 10.45 3.81 14.63
CA THR A 43 10.20 2.38 14.41
C THR A 43 9.06 2.09 13.43
N GLN A 44 8.28 3.11 13.05
CA GLN A 44 7.03 2.93 12.32
C GLN A 44 6.81 4.08 11.35
N CYS A 45 6.52 3.74 10.10
CA CYS A 45 6.06 4.66 9.07
C CYS A 45 5.25 3.85 8.04
N ASP A 46 4.27 4.47 7.39
CA ASP A 46 3.52 3.81 6.33
C ASP A 46 4.43 3.50 5.13
N SER A 47 4.04 2.48 4.37
CA SER A 47 4.77 2.01 3.20
C SER A 47 3.82 1.77 2.04
N VAL A 48 4.30 1.99 0.81
CA VAL A 48 3.53 1.68 -0.40
C VAL A 48 3.76 0.22 -0.80
N SER A 49 2.66 -0.49 -1.08
CA SER A 49 2.72 -1.86 -1.56
C SER A 49 3.22 -1.95 -3.01
N ASN A 50 4.07 -2.95 -3.27
CA ASN A 50 4.53 -3.32 -4.62
C ASN A 50 3.59 -4.33 -5.33
N ASN A 51 2.36 -4.54 -4.84
CA ASN A 51 1.45 -5.54 -5.40
C ASN A 51 1.12 -5.30 -6.89
N TYR A 52 1.28 -4.08 -7.39
CA TYR A 52 1.15 -3.79 -8.83
C TYR A 52 2.10 -4.62 -9.72
N THR A 53 3.23 -5.08 -9.18
CA THR A 53 4.20 -5.93 -9.89
C THR A 53 3.64 -7.33 -10.19
N SER A 54 2.56 -7.74 -9.52
CA SER A 54 1.91 -9.04 -9.68
C SER A 54 0.67 -9.00 -10.58
N LEU A 55 0.37 -7.86 -11.21
CA LEU A 55 -0.76 -7.74 -12.12
C LEU A 55 -0.58 -8.63 -13.35
N THR A 56 -1.63 -9.34 -13.74
CA THR A 56 -1.67 -10.10 -14.98
C THR A 56 -2.43 -9.34 -16.07
N MET A 57 -2.31 -9.80 -17.32
CA MET A 57 -3.07 -9.22 -18.44
C MET A 57 -4.57 -9.17 -18.13
N GLY A 58 -5.21 -8.05 -18.47
CA GLY A 58 -6.63 -7.81 -18.19
C GLY A 58 -6.93 -7.36 -16.76
N GLN A 59 -5.93 -7.07 -15.94
CA GLN A 59 -6.10 -6.48 -14.61
C GLN A 59 -5.55 -5.06 -14.53
N VAL A 60 -6.12 -4.27 -13.63
CA VAL A 60 -5.69 -2.91 -13.29
C VAL A 60 -5.51 -2.81 -11.78
N GLY A 61 -4.35 -2.28 -11.37
CA GLY A 61 -4.13 -1.87 -9.98
C GLY A 61 -4.67 -0.47 -9.75
N VAL A 62 -5.41 -0.27 -8.66
CA VAL A 62 -5.98 1.02 -8.28
C VAL A 62 -5.47 1.40 -6.90
N TYR A 63 -4.83 2.56 -6.81
CA TYR A 63 -4.45 3.20 -5.54
C TYR A 63 -5.43 4.32 -5.23
N THR A 64 -6.04 4.27 -4.05
CA THR A 64 -7.02 5.28 -3.60
C THR A 64 -6.49 6.05 -2.40
N SER A 65 -6.58 7.37 -2.48
CA SER A 65 -6.47 8.27 -1.33
C SER A 65 -7.74 9.12 -1.26
N SER A 66 -8.27 9.35 -0.06
CA SER A 66 -9.55 10.03 0.10
C SER A 66 -9.57 10.95 1.32
N LYS A 67 -10.49 11.92 1.32
CA LYS A 67 -10.75 12.78 2.48
C LYS A 67 -11.26 11.99 3.68
N ALA A 68 -11.91 10.85 3.44
CA ALA A 68 -12.37 9.94 4.50
C ALA A 68 -11.22 9.20 5.19
N GLY A 69 -10.02 9.22 4.61
CA GLY A 69 -8.80 8.73 5.24
C GLY A 69 -8.12 7.57 4.51
N ASP A 70 -8.54 7.20 3.29
CA ASP A 70 -7.81 6.19 2.51
C ASP A 70 -6.37 6.67 2.24
N ARG A 71 -5.40 5.77 2.42
CA ARG A 71 -3.96 6.05 2.30
C ARG A 71 -3.33 5.12 1.29
N PHE A 72 -3.28 5.52 0.02
CA PHE A 72 -2.76 4.67 -1.07
C PHE A 72 -3.32 3.24 -1.00
N ALA A 73 -4.61 3.12 -0.64
CA ALA A 73 -5.26 1.83 -0.49
C ALA A 73 -5.28 1.12 -1.84
N TYR A 74 -4.64 -0.05 -1.90
CA TYR A 74 -4.48 -0.79 -3.15
C TYR A 74 -5.58 -1.83 -3.33
N LYS A 75 -6.14 -1.89 -4.54
CA LYS A 75 -7.00 -3.00 -4.97
C LYS A 75 -6.71 -3.36 -6.43
N VAL A 76 -7.06 -4.59 -6.80
CA VAL A 76 -7.04 -5.06 -8.18
C VAL A 76 -8.47 -5.09 -8.70
N VAL A 77 -8.68 -4.59 -9.92
CA VAL A 77 -9.94 -4.70 -10.66
C VAL A 77 -9.66 -5.32 -12.02
N SER A 78 -10.61 -6.11 -12.52
CA SER A 78 -10.53 -6.67 -13.88
C SER A 78 -11.00 -5.65 -14.91
N VAL A 79 -10.40 -5.66 -16.09
CA VAL A 79 -10.87 -4.91 -17.25
C VAL A 79 -12.10 -5.61 -17.82
N ASP A 80 -13.25 -4.95 -17.78
CA ASP A 80 -14.46 -5.46 -18.40
C ASP A 80 -14.34 -5.40 -19.93
N SER A 81 -14.79 -6.46 -20.61
CA SER A 81 -14.80 -6.52 -22.07
C SER A 81 -15.90 -5.69 -22.73
N THR A 82 -16.86 -5.19 -21.94
CA THR A 82 -18.05 -4.50 -22.42
C THR A 82 -18.08 -3.07 -21.91
N ALA A 83 -18.22 -2.12 -22.84
CA ALA A 83 -18.42 -0.71 -22.50
C ALA A 83 -19.74 -0.53 -21.77
N VAL A 84 -19.70 0.25 -20.68
CA VAL A 84 -20.88 0.62 -19.89
C VAL A 84 -21.42 1.96 -20.35
N SER A 85 -22.72 2.19 -20.16
CA SER A 85 -23.40 3.45 -20.51
C SER A 85 -23.15 4.60 -19.54
N SER A 86 -22.37 4.36 -18.48
CA SER A 86 -21.91 5.40 -17.56
C SER A 86 -20.85 6.31 -18.22
N PRO A 87 -20.52 7.45 -17.62
CA PRO A 87 -19.44 8.30 -18.12
C PRO A 87 -18.14 7.50 -18.31
N THR A 88 -17.56 7.58 -19.50
CA THR A 88 -16.33 6.88 -19.88
C THR A 88 -15.22 7.88 -20.15
N TYR A 89 -13.99 7.47 -19.84
CA TYR A 89 -12.77 8.16 -20.24
C TYR A 89 -12.06 7.29 -21.28
N SER A 90 -11.59 7.91 -22.36
CA SER A 90 -10.84 7.24 -23.43
C SER A 90 -9.41 7.77 -23.47
N ILE A 91 -8.44 6.86 -23.58
CA ILE A 91 -7.03 7.21 -23.72
C ILE A 91 -6.64 7.01 -25.19
N ASP A 92 -6.30 8.10 -25.87
CA ASP A 92 -5.69 8.04 -27.20
C ASP A 92 -4.17 7.93 -27.05
N VAL A 93 -3.63 6.76 -27.39
CA VAL A 93 -2.18 6.48 -27.31
C VAL A 93 -1.40 6.97 -28.54
N SER A 94 -2.08 7.47 -29.59
CA SER A 94 -1.42 8.00 -30.78
C SER A 94 -0.91 9.43 -30.60
N THR A 95 -1.52 10.17 -29.67
CA THR A 95 -1.08 11.52 -29.29
C THR A 95 -0.14 11.43 -28.09
N GLN A 96 1.13 11.80 -28.27
CA GLN A 96 2.12 11.86 -27.20
C GLN A 96 2.41 13.30 -26.79
N TYR A 97 2.56 13.51 -25.49
CA TYR A 97 2.94 14.79 -24.90
C TYR A 97 4.37 14.72 -24.34
N GLN A 98 4.68 15.52 -23.32
CA GLN A 98 6.00 15.50 -22.68
C GLN A 98 6.37 14.11 -22.13
N THR A 99 7.67 13.82 -22.15
CA THR A 99 8.29 12.68 -21.44
C THR A 99 8.83 13.14 -20.10
#